data_AF-A0A9X9F2I7-F1
#
_entry.id   AF-A0A9X9F2I7-F1
#
_cell.length_a   1.000
_cell.length_b   1.000
_cell.length_c   1.000
_cell.angle_alpha   90.00
_cell.angle_beta   90.00
_cell.angle_gamma   90.00
#
_symmetry.space_group_name_H-M   'P 1'
#
loop_
_entity.id
_entity.type
_entity.pdbx_description
1 polymer ?
#
loop_
_entity_poly.entity_id
_entity_poly.type
_entity_poly.pdbx_seq_one_letter_code
_entity_poly.pdbx_strand_id
1 'polypeptide(L)' 'MNTKNLVFVALFSSIMGVLGLIPPIALSITPVPITLQSLGVMLAGGLLGSRLGALS' A
#
# COMPACT_ATOMS: atom_id res chain seq x y z
N MET A 1 -19.30 1.73 9.12
CA MET A 1 -18.28 2.54 8.41
C MET A 1 -18.98 3.76 7.84
N ASN A 2 -18.41 4.95 8.01
CA ASN A 2 -18.96 6.17 7.39
C ASN A 2 -18.49 6.26 5.93
N THR A 3 -19.27 6.86 5.04
CA THR A 3 -18.94 6.98 3.60
C THR A 3 -17.56 7.57 3.37
N LYS A 4 -17.15 8.58 4.16
CA LYS A 4 -15.80 9.17 4.06
C LYS A 4 -14.70 8.14 4.30
N ASN A 5 -14.84 7.31 5.33
CA ASN A 5 -13.85 6.29 5.66
C ASN A 5 -13.79 5.21 4.57
N LEU A 6 -14.94 4.85 3.99
CA LEU A 6 -14.99 3.90 2.87
C LEU A 6 -14.24 4.45 1.65
N VAL A 7 -14.41 5.74 1.33
CA VAL A 7 -13.67 6.40 0.25
C VAL A 7 -12.18 6.41 0.54
N PHE A 8 -11.74 6.76 1.75
CA PHE A 8 -10.31 6.75 2.10
C PHE A 8 -9.68 5.37 1.99
N VAL A 9 -10.38 4.33 2.46
CA VAL A 9 -9.95 2.94 2.34
C VAL A 9 -9.82 2.54 0.87
N ALA A 10 -10.82 2.83 0.04
CA ALA A 10 -10.81 2.51 -1.39
C ALA A 10 -9.69 3.25 -2.14
N LEU A 11 -9.46 4.53 -1.83
CA LEU A 11 -8.37 5.31 -2.42
C LEU A 11 -7.01 4.71 -2.07
N PHE A 12 -6.75 4.40 -0.80
CA PHE A 12 -5.48 3.79 -0.39
C PHE A 12 -5.27 2.40 -0.98
N SER A 13 -6.34 1.60 -1.07
CA SER A 13 -6.30 0.29 -1.73
C SER A 13 -5.91 0.42 -3.21
N SER A 14 -6.48 1.41 -3.91
CA SER A 14 -6.13 1.70 -5.30
C SER A 14 -4.69 2.16 -5.47
N ILE A 15 -4.17 3.00 -4.56
CA ILE A 15 -2.78 3.45 -4.57
C ILE A 15 -1.83 2.27 -4.38
N MET A 16 -2.11 1.37 -3.44
CA MET A 16 -1.33 0.13 -3.25
C MET A 16 -1.28 -0.72 -4.52
N GLY A 17 -2.43 -0.89 -5.19
CA GLY A 17 -2.52 -1.63 -6.45
C GLY A 17 -1.63 -1.01 -7.53
N VAL A 18 -1.70 0.32 -7.70
CA VAL A 18 -0.88 1.04 -8.69
C VAL A 18 0.61 0.96 -8.39
N LEU A 19 1.02 1.08 -7.12
CA LEU A 19 2.42 0.93 -6.73
C LEU A 19 2.97 -0.48 -7.01
N GLY A 20 2.11 -1.50 -6.99
CA GLY A 20 2.46 -2.87 -7.35
C GLY A 20 2.62 -3.13 -8.86
N LEU A 21 2.12 -2.23 -9.71
CA LEU A 21 2.33 -2.31 -11.16
C LEU A 21 3.75 -1.91 -11.57
N ILE A 22 4.48 -1.21 -10.69
CA ILE A 22 5.85 -0.79 -10.95
C ILE A 22 6.75 -2.03 -10.85
N PRO A 23 7.52 -2.36 -11.89
CA PRO A 23 8.30 -3.58 -11.91
C PRO A 23 9.33 -3.58 -10.77
N PRO A 24 9.46 -4.70 -10.03
CA PRO A 24 10.46 -4.85 -8.99
C PRO A 24 11.89 -4.75 -9.54
N ILE A 25 12.78 -4.20 -8.74
CA ILE A 25 14.22 -4.21 -9.00
C ILE A 25 14.80 -5.46 -8.32
N ALA A 26 15.16 -6.45 -9.13
CA ALA A 26 15.76 -7.69 -8.64
C ALA A 26 17.20 -7.45 -8.18
N LEU A 27 17.56 -8.02 -7.03
CA LEU A 27 18.92 -8.00 -6.51
C LEU A 27 19.63 -9.31 -6.89
N SER A 28 20.93 -9.24 -7.19
CA SER A 28 21.72 -10.42 -7.59
C SER A 28 22.11 -11.32 -6.41
N ILE A 29 22.05 -10.80 -5.18
CA ILE A 29 22.56 -11.47 -3.97
C ILE A 29 21.43 -12.11 -3.17
N THR A 30 20.22 -11.56 -3.23
CA THR A 30 19.09 -11.99 -2.39
C THR A 30 17.84 -12.25 -3.24
N PRO A 31 16.97 -13.19 -2.83
CA PRO A 31 15.72 -13.49 -3.55
C PRO A 31 14.61 -12.46 -3.32
N VAL A 32 14.86 -11.42 -2.52
CA VAL A 32 13.86 -10.40 -2.18
C VAL A 32 14.08 -9.17 -3.08
N PRO A 33 13.16 -8.87 -4.01
CA PRO A 33 13.28 -7.69 -4.86
C PRO A 33 12.94 -6.40 -4.10
N ILE A 34 13.48 -5.27 -4.56
CA ILE A 34 13.07 -3.94 -4.11
C ILE A 34 11.79 -3.56 -4.87
N THR A 35 10.72 -3.27 -4.13
CA THR A 35 9.41 -2.88 -4.68
C THR A 35 8.98 -1.53 -4.13
N LEU A 36 8.21 -0.78 -4.92
CA LEU A 36 7.60 0.47 -4.46
C LEU A 36 6.32 0.23 -3.63
N GLN A 37 5.79 -0.99 -3.67
CA GLN A 37 4.53 -1.37 -3.01
C GLN A 37 4.59 -1.28 -1.48
N SER A 38 5.76 -1.51 -0.88
CA SER A 38 5.96 -1.39 0.57
C SER A 38 5.67 0.02 1.11
N LEU A 39 5.92 1.06 0.30
CA LEU A 39 5.54 2.44 0.65
C LEU A 39 4.03 2.57 0.83
N GLY A 40 3.24 1.91 -0.01
CA GLY A 40 1.78 1.91 0.10
C GLY A 40 1.30 1.37 1.45
N VAL A 41 1.90 0.28 1.92
CA VAL A 41 1.58 -0.33 3.24
C VAL A 41 1.94 0.61 4.39
N MET A 42 3.12 1.23 4.34
CA MET A 42 3.58 2.17 5.38
C MET A 42 2.69 3.42 5.45
N LEU A 43 2.31 3.96 4.29
CA LEU A 43 1.42 5.11 4.19
C LEU A 43 0.00 4.78 4.65
N ALA A 44 -0.53 3.60 4.33
CA ALA A 44 -1.85 3.17 4.78
C ALA A 44 -1.93 3.14 6.32
N GLY A 45 -0.95 2.53 6.98
CA GLY A 45 -0.88 2.51 8.44
C GLY A 45 -0.64 3.89 9.06
N GLY A 46 0.22 4.71 8.45
CA GLY A 46 0.58 6.03 8.96
C GLY A 46 -0.49 7.10 8.82
N LEU A 47 -1.26 7.10 7.72
CA LEU A 47 -2.25 8.14 7.42
C LEU A 47 -3.68 7.75 7.85
N LEU A 48 -4.07 6.48 7.71
CA LEU A 48 -5.41 6.02 8.05
C LEU A 48 -5.53 5.44 9.47
N GLY A 49 -4.39 5.21 10.14
CA GLY A 49 -4.32 4.58 11.45
C GLY A 49 -4.57 3.07 11.40
N SER A 50 -4.50 2.40 12.56
CA SER A 50 -4.45 0.94 12.65
C SER A 50 -5.66 0.23 12.03
N ARG A 51 -6.87 0.76 12.22
CA ARG A 51 -8.10 0.08 11.80
C ARG A 51 -8.43 0.32 10.33
N LEU A 52 -8.30 1.54 9.82
CA LEU A 52 -8.63 1.84 8.42
C LEU A 52 -7.48 1.46 7.49
N GLY A 53 -6.22 1.63 7.91
CA GLY A 53 -5.05 1.19 7.15
C GLY A 53 -4.96 -0.33 7.02
N ALA A 54 -5.48 -1.09 7.99
CA ALA A 54 -5.60 -2.55 7.86
C ALA A 54 -6.74 -3.00 6.92
N LEU A 55 -7.69 -2.11 6.60
CA LEU A 55 -8.82 -2.42 5.73
C LEU A 55 -8.60 -1.97 4.27
N SER A 56 -7.64 -1.09 4.02
CA SER A 56 -7.25 -0.60 2.69
C SER A 56 -6.30 -1.55 1.99
#